data_AF-A0A1I5QW53-F1
#
_entry.id   AF-A0A1I5QW53-F1
#
_cell.length_a   1.000
_cell.length_b   1.000
_cell.length_c   1.000
_cell.angle_alpha   90.00
_cell.angle_beta   90.00
_cell.angle_gamma   90.00
#
_symmetry.space_group_name_H-M   'P 1'
#
loop_
_entity.id
_entity.type
_entity.pdbx_description
1 polymer ?
#
loop_
_entity_poly.entity_id
_entity_poly.type
_entity_poly.pdbx_seq_one_letter_code
_entity_poly.pdbx_strand_id
1 'polypeptide(L)'
;MPALSVHLNRDRPRDIDAPASYVADEPFDVALQNHGQGSHVHVRLDESLSRAARLRDDSRYVEADTTARIGVDTQPLSEPVTGRLTVSAGYGAETETVELRIEPSRAGGYGIDVDEELAQPQTEAREPFDAETVGLLVLAVLTLVAAVAVAVLVQSAVVVAAAAFVALVTVVGVVLALT
;
A
#
# COMPACT_ATOMS: atom_id res chain seq x y z
N MET A 1 21.96 -1.66 -6.38
CA MET A 1 21.76 -3.04 -5.93
C MET A 1 21.58 -3.02 -4.42
N PRO A 2 20.56 -3.69 -3.87
CA PRO A 2 20.41 -3.84 -2.42
C PRO A 2 21.62 -4.58 -1.84
N ALA A 3 21.99 -4.28 -0.61
CA ALA A 3 23.17 -4.88 0.01
C ALA A 3 23.01 -5.16 1.51
N LEU A 4 23.40 -6.37 1.91
CA LEU A 4 23.59 -6.76 3.31
C LEU A 4 24.91 -6.18 3.80
N SER A 5 24.84 -5.22 4.71
CA SER A 5 26.03 -4.58 5.27
C SER A 5 26.61 -5.42 6.41
N VAL A 6 27.88 -5.76 6.29
CA VAL A 6 28.65 -6.47 7.32
C VAL A 6 29.91 -5.67 7.60
N HIS A 7 30.11 -5.32 8.86
CA HIS A 7 31.25 -4.54 9.32
C HIS A 7 32.30 -5.47 9.91
N LEU A 8 33.56 -5.28 9.52
CA LEU A 8 34.70 -6.05 9.98
C LEU A 8 35.64 -5.14 10.76
N ASN A 9 36.20 -5.66 11.85
CA ASN A 9 37.14 -4.94 12.71
C ASN A 9 36.59 -3.60 13.25
N ARG A 10 35.27 -3.48 13.46
CA ARG A 10 34.63 -2.22 13.86
C ARG A 10 34.87 -1.92 15.34
N ASP A 11 34.47 -2.82 16.22
CA ASP A 11 34.55 -2.59 17.68
C ASP A 11 35.84 -3.20 18.26
N ARG A 12 36.30 -4.32 17.69
CA ARG A 12 37.47 -5.08 18.15
C ARG A 12 38.30 -5.59 16.97
N PRO A 13 39.60 -5.87 17.14
CA PRO A 13 40.34 -6.62 16.13
C PRO A 13 39.67 -7.98 15.87
N ARG A 14 39.46 -8.31 14.60
CA ARG A 14 38.81 -9.51 14.06
C ARG A 14 37.30 -9.60 14.28
N ASP A 15 36.70 -8.55 14.82
CA ASP A 15 35.26 -8.49 15.07
C ASP A 15 34.44 -8.51 13.79
N ILE A 16 33.25 -9.10 13.85
CA ILE A 16 32.28 -9.16 12.75
C ILE A 16 30.95 -8.66 13.30
N ASP A 17 30.48 -7.52 12.78
CA ASP A 17 29.20 -6.91 13.12
C ASP A 17 28.27 -7.01 11.91
N ALA A 18 27.25 -7.86 12.03
CA ALA A 18 26.26 -8.11 11.01
C ALA A 18 24.85 -8.03 11.61
N PRO A 19 23.83 -7.63 10.84
CA PRO A 19 22.46 -7.63 11.34
C PRO A 19 21.99 -9.07 11.62
N ALA A 20 21.13 -9.23 12.63
CA ALA A 20 20.60 -10.54 13.00
C ALA A 20 19.75 -11.21 11.88
N SER A 21 19.09 -10.40 11.04
CA SER A 21 18.23 -10.87 9.96
C SER A 21 18.26 -9.95 8.74
N TYR A 22 18.10 -10.52 7.55
CA TYR A 22 17.98 -9.80 6.28
C TYR A 22 16.95 -10.44 5.36
N VAL A 23 16.19 -9.61 4.65
CA VAL A 23 15.15 -10.04 3.69
C VAL A 23 15.53 -9.55 2.30
N ALA A 24 15.45 -10.43 1.31
CA ALA A 24 15.75 -10.11 -0.08
C ALA A 24 14.70 -10.70 -1.02
N ASP A 25 14.20 -9.92 -1.97
CA ASP A 25 13.29 -10.36 -3.04
C ASP A 25 13.97 -10.41 -4.43
N GLU A 26 15.19 -9.91 -4.53
CA GLU A 26 16.01 -9.82 -5.74
C GLU A 26 17.49 -10.14 -5.43
N PRO A 27 18.34 -10.34 -6.46
CA PRO A 27 19.77 -10.48 -6.27
C PRO A 27 20.37 -9.28 -5.51
N PHE A 28 21.24 -9.57 -4.54
CA PHE A 28 21.80 -8.56 -3.63
C PHE A 28 23.28 -8.81 -3.38
N ASP A 29 23.98 -7.79 -2.89
CA ASP A 29 25.39 -7.90 -2.53
C ASP A 29 25.58 -8.04 -1.02
N VAL A 30 26.56 -8.82 -0.57
CA VAL A 30 27.08 -8.75 0.79
C VAL A 30 28.22 -7.74 0.80
N ALA A 31 28.00 -6.58 1.40
CA ALA A 31 28.95 -5.48 1.50
C ALA A 31 29.80 -5.64 2.76
N LEU A 32 31.04 -6.09 2.58
CA LEU A 32 32.04 -6.30 3.62
C LEU A 32 32.84 -5.00 3.81
N GLN A 33 32.53 -4.24 4.85
CA GLN A 33 33.19 -2.98 5.19
C GLN A 33 34.24 -3.21 6.27
N ASN A 34 35.51 -3.11 5.91
CA ASN A 34 36.61 -3.29 6.86
C ASN A 34 37.05 -1.95 7.47
N HIS A 35 37.09 -1.86 8.80
CA HIS A 35 37.52 -0.68 9.57
C HIS A 35 38.88 -0.88 10.24
N GLY A 36 39.59 -1.95 9.89
CA GLY A 36 40.88 -2.30 10.51
C GLY A 36 41.81 -3.02 9.55
N GLN A 37 42.65 -3.91 10.07
CA GLN A 37 43.62 -4.65 9.24
C GLN A 37 42.94 -5.55 8.21
N GLY A 38 43.63 -5.80 7.10
CA GLY A 38 43.12 -6.65 6.03
C GLY A 38 42.75 -8.05 6.53
N SER A 39 41.60 -8.57 6.09
CA SER A 39 41.04 -9.82 6.58
C SER A 39 40.54 -10.71 5.45
N HIS A 40 40.78 -12.01 5.58
CA HIS A 40 40.12 -13.03 4.76
C HIS A 40 38.76 -13.36 5.36
N VAL A 41 37.73 -13.17 4.56
CA VAL A 41 36.34 -13.46 4.93
C VAL A 41 35.84 -14.63 4.10
N HIS A 42 35.21 -15.58 4.77
CA HIS A 42 34.48 -16.68 4.16
C HIS A 42 33.00 -16.50 4.42
N VAL A 43 32.20 -16.60 3.36
CA VAL A 43 30.75 -16.50 3.42
C VAL A 43 30.15 -17.81 2.95
N ARG A 44 29.22 -18.34 3.73
CA ARG A 44 28.56 -19.62 3.45
C ARG A 44 27.05 -19.48 3.60
N LEU A 45 26.32 -20.10 2.68
CA LEU A 45 24.88 -20.34 2.82
C LEU A 45 24.61 -21.73 3.37
N ASP A 46 23.57 -21.84 4.18
CA ASP A 46 23.02 -23.11 4.61
C ASP A 46 22.34 -23.88 3.45
N GLU A 47 22.16 -25.18 3.65
CA GLU A 47 21.54 -26.10 2.67
C GLU A 47 20.12 -25.66 2.25
N SER A 48 19.36 -25.03 3.14
CA SER A 48 18.05 -24.50 2.80
C SER A 48 18.14 -23.42 1.72
N LEU A 49 19.18 -22.58 1.77
CA LEU A 49 19.41 -21.47 0.85
C LEU A 49 20.20 -21.86 -0.39
N SER A 50 20.97 -22.95 -0.36
CA SER A 50 21.73 -23.45 -1.53
C SER A 50 20.85 -23.70 -2.76
N ARG A 51 19.57 -24.05 -2.53
CA ARG A 51 18.55 -24.23 -3.57
C ARG A 51 17.95 -22.92 -4.08
N ALA A 52 17.96 -21.88 -3.27
CA ALA A 52 17.29 -20.60 -3.50
C ALA A 52 18.25 -19.49 -3.97
N ALA A 53 19.52 -19.56 -3.59
CA ALA A 53 20.54 -18.57 -3.88
C ALA A 53 21.91 -19.22 -4.11
N ARG A 54 22.76 -18.56 -4.89
CA ARG A 54 24.16 -18.92 -5.09
C ARG A 54 25.05 -17.72 -4.79
N LEU A 55 26.14 -17.96 -4.07
CA LEU A 55 27.21 -16.98 -3.93
C LEU A 55 28.07 -16.99 -5.18
N ARG A 56 28.44 -15.80 -5.64
CA ARG A 56 29.43 -15.65 -6.72
C ARG A 56 30.84 -15.99 -6.27
N ASP A 57 31.16 -15.66 -5.03
CA ASP A 57 32.42 -15.96 -4.39
C ASP A 57 32.15 -16.46 -2.97
N ASP A 58 32.74 -17.59 -2.57
CA ASP A 58 32.66 -18.12 -1.20
C ASP A 58 33.64 -17.41 -0.24
N SER A 59 34.65 -16.74 -0.79
CA SER A 59 35.70 -16.11 -0.02
C SER A 59 36.23 -14.85 -0.69
N ARG A 60 36.57 -13.86 0.14
CA ARG A 60 37.12 -12.59 -0.33
C ARG A 60 38.13 -12.04 0.65
N TYR A 61 39.26 -11.57 0.12
CA TYR A 61 40.17 -10.73 0.87
C TYR A 61 39.68 -9.28 0.83
N VAL A 62 39.57 -8.67 2.00
CA VAL A 62 39.20 -7.26 2.15
C VAL A 62 40.41 -6.51 2.69
N GLU A 63 40.88 -5.53 1.92
CA GLU A 63 41.98 -4.65 2.31
C GLU A 63 41.60 -3.79 3.53
N ALA A 64 42.59 -3.16 4.14
CA ALA A 64 42.36 -2.24 5.24
C ALA A 64 41.52 -1.04 4.79
N ASP A 65 40.61 -0.59 5.65
CA ASP A 65 39.78 0.61 5.44
C ASP A 65 39.02 0.62 4.10
N THR A 66 38.70 -0.57 3.58
CA THR A 66 38.11 -0.77 2.25
C THR A 66 36.82 -1.57 2.34
N THR A 67 35.96 -1.39 1.34
CA THR A 67 34.73 -2.17 1.17
C THR A 67 34.88 -3.15 0.01
N ALA A 68 34.63 -4.44 0.27
CA ALA A 68 34.47 -5.46 -0.77
C ALA A 68 33.01 -5.88 -0.88
N ARG A 69 32.61 -6.41 -2.04
CA ARG A 69 31.25 -6.92 -2.27
C ARG A 69 31.31 -8.35 -2.78
N ILE A 70 30.43 -9.19 -2.25
CA ILE A 70 30.20 -10.56 -2.74
C ILE A 70 28.76 -10.61 -3.26
N GLY A 71 28.58 -10.88 -4.54
CA GLY A 71 27.26 -10.98 -5.13
C GLY A 71 26.54 -12.27 -4.71
N VAL A 72 25.26 -12.15 -4.37
CA VAL A 72 24.35 -13.27 -4.11
C VAL A 72 23.28 -13.28 -5.20
N ASP A 73 23.36 -14.26 -6.09
CA ASP A 73 22.37 -14.47 -7.13
C ASP A 73 21.20 -15.28 -6.55
N THR A 74 20.00 -14.69 -6.56
CA THR A 74 18.77 -15.37 -6.16
C THR A 74 18.12 -16.04 -7.37
N GLN A 75 17.55 -17.23 -7.16
CA GLN A 75 16.77 -17.94 -8.17
C GLN A 75 15.29 -17.57 -8.02
N PRO A 76 14.49 -17.61 -9.10
CA PRO A 76 13.04 -17.42 -9.00
C PRO A 76 12.43 -18.53 -8.14
N LEU A 77 11.72 -18.13 -7.09
CA LEU A 77 11.06 -19.02 -6.13
C LEU A 77 9.55 -18.86 -6.23
N SER A 78 8.82 -19.95 -5.97
CA SER A 78 7.36 -19.90 -5.81
C SER A 78 6.93 -19.64 -4.37
N GLU A 79 7.77 -20.00 -3.40
CA GLU A 79 7.51 -19.87 -1.96
C GLU A 79 8.72 -19.21 -1.28
N PRO A 80 8.52 -18.44 -0.19
CA PRO A 80 9.61 -17.81 0.53
C PRO A 80 10.48 -18.87 1.22
N VAL A 81 11.80 -18.74 1.08
CA VAL A 81 12.78 -19.65 1.69
C VAL A 81 13.56 -18.92 2.78
N THR A 82 13.64 -19.53 3.95
CA THR A 82 14.42 -19.01 5.09
C THR A 82 15.59 -19.93 5.38
N GLY A 83 16.76 -19.36 5.65
CA GLY A 83 17.93 -20.09 6.12
C GLY A 83 18.93 -19.15 6.77
N ARG A 84 20.19 -19.57 6.82
CA ARG A 84 21.25 -18.79 7.47
C ARG A 84 22.42 -18.53 6.52
N LEU A 85 22.94 -17.32 6.61
CA LEU A 85 24.18 -16.88 5.98
C LEU A 85 25.22 -16.74 7.09
N THR A 86 26.29 -17.51 7.00
CA THR A 86 27.38 -17.48 7.98
C THR A 86 28.55 -16.71 7.39
N VAL A 87 29.02 -15.69 8.10
CA VAL A 87 30.22 -14.92 7.78
C VAL A 87 31.29 -15.28 8.80
N SER A 88 32.47 -15.67 8.33
CA SER A 88 33.59 -16.01 9.20
C SER A 88 34.85 -15.27 8.77
N ALA A 89 35.64 -14.81 9.74
CA ALA A 89 36.86 -14.05 9.52
C ALA A 89 38.01 -14.58 10.38
N GLY A 90 39.25 -14.20 10.03
CA GLY A 90 40.43 -14.59 10.80
C GLY A 90 40.63 -16.10 10.89
N TYR A 91 40.43 -16.82 9.77
CA TYR A 91 40.47 -18.28 9.69
C TYR A 91 39.41 -19.00 10.54
N GLY A 92 38.23 -18.40 10.68
CA GLY A 92 37.12 -18.99 11.44
C GLY A 92 37.20 -18.78 12.94
N ALA A 93 38.11 -17.91 13.41
CA ALA A 93 38.20 -17.55 14.82
C ALA A 93 36.97 -16.77 15.29
N GLU A 94 36.37 -15.99 14.40
CA GLU A 94 35.17 -15.21 14.64
C GLU A 94 34.15 -15.57 13.55
N THR A 95 32.90 -15.81 13.96
CA THR A 95 31.82 -16.26 13.07
C THR A 95 30.52 -15.61 13.50
N GLU A 96 29.87 -14.93 12.55
CA GLU A 96 28.58 -14.29 12.73
C GLU A 96 27.55 -14.94 11.81
N THR A 97 26.33 -15.12 12.31
CA THR A 97 25.26 -15.77 11.56
C THR A 97 24.09 -14.81 11.36
N VAL A 98 23.70 -14.62 10.12
CA VAL A 98 22.58 -13.78 9.70
C VAL A 98 21.44 -14.67 9.23
N GLU A 99 20.25 -14.49 9.79
CA GLU A 99 19.04 -15.13 9.24
C GLU A 99 18.68 -14.48 7.91
N LEU A 100 18.65 -15.26 6.83
CA LEU A 100 18.34 -14.77 5.50
C LEU A 100 16.99 -15.34 5.05
N ARG A 101 16.08 -14.45 4.67
CA ARG A 101 14.79 -14.79 4.06
C ARG A 101 14.76 -14.28 2.63
N ILE A 102 14.60 -15.20 1.69
CA ILE A 102 14.44 -14.87 0.26
C ILE A 102 12.96 -14.94 -0.08
N GLU A 103 12.38 -13.81 -0.48
CA GLU A 103 11.01 -13.73 -0.95
C GLU A 103 10.94 -14.07 -2.45
N PRO A 104 9.81 -14.65 -2.91
CA PRO A 104 9.57 -14.79 -4.34
C PRO A 104 9.57 -13.41 -5.00
N SER A 105 10.19 -13.31 -6.18
CA SER A 105 10.28 -12.03 -6.89
C SER A 105 8.89 -11.52 -7.26
N ARG A 106 8.55 -10.28 -6.85
CA ARG A 106 7.25 -9.66 -7.13
C ARG A 106 7.01 -9.32 -8.61
N ALA A 107 7.97 -9.63 -9.49
CA ALA A 107 7.83 -9.47 -10.94
C ALA A 107 6.63 -10.26 -11.54
N GLY A 108 6.06 -11.21 -10.78
CA GLY A 108 4.86 -11.98 -11.13
C GLY A 108 3.52 -11.40 -10.68
N GLY A 109 3.46 -10.14 -10.21
CA GLY A 109 2.20 -9.43 -9.96
C GLY A 109 1.42 -9.93 -8.74
N TYR A 110 1.28 -9.07 -7.74
CA TYR A 110 0.17 -9.20 -6.79
C TYR A 110 -1.12 -8.85 -7.52
N GLY A 111 -1.70 -9.80 -8.24
CA GLY A 111 -3.12 -9.80 -8.50
C GLY A 111 -3.80 -10.23 -7.22
N ILE A 112 -4.19 -9.26 -6.38
CA ILE A 112 -5.25 -9.57 -5.40
C ILE A 112 -6.46 -9.93 -6.27
N ASP A 113 -6.90 -11.18 -6.18
CA ASP A 113 -8.14 -11.65 -6.80
C ASP A 113 -9.28 -10.95 -6.02
N VAL A 114 -9.62 -9.74 -6.45
CA VAL A 114 -10.74 -8.99 -5.89
C VAL A 114 -11.98 -9.66 -6.45
N ASP A 115 -12.59 -10.53 -5.65
CA ASP A 115 -13.88 -11.15 -5.95
C ASP A 115 -14.85 -10.08 -6.48
N GLU A 116 -15.40 -10.28 -7.68
CA GLU A 116 -16.25 -9.32 -8.36
C GLU A 116 -17.53 -8.96 -7.56
N GLU A 117 -17.89 -9.74 -6.53
CA GLU A 117 -18.93 -9.34 -5.57
C GLU A 117 -18.58 -8.06 -4.80
N LEU A 118 -17.30 -7.78 -4.54
CA LEU A 118 -16.86 -6.55 -3.84
C LEU A 118 -16.82 -5.33 -4.76
N ALA A 119 -16.79 -5.53 -6.07
CA ALA A 119 -16.75 -4.46 -7.08
C ALA A 119 -18.15 -3.89 -7.39
N GLN A 120 -19.21 -4.50 -6.88
CA GLN A 120 -20.57 -4.01 -7.06
C GLN A 120 -20.89 -2.97 -5.99
N PRO A 121 -20.96 -1.66 -6.34
CA PRO A 121 -21.46 -0.67 -5.41
C PRO A 121 -22.87 -1.09 -5.03
N GLN A 122 -23.12 -1.27 -3.73
CA GLN A 122 -24.46 -1.51 -3.21
C GLN A 122 -25.29 -0.29 -3.63
N THR A 123 -26.07 -0.45 -4.70
CA THR A 123 -27.01 0.57 -5.13
C THR A 123 -28.05 0.61 -4.04
N GLU A 124 -27.87 1.55 -3.11
CA GLU A 124 -28.88 1.92 -2.13
C GLU A 124 -30.18 2.03 -2.89
N ALA A 125 -31.11 1.11 -2.58
CA ALA A 125 -32.40 1.05 -3.20
C ALA A 125 -33.02 2.44 -3.05
N ARG A 126 -33.16 3.14 -4.18
CA ARG A 126 -33.73 4.48 -4.26
C ARG A 126 -35.01 4.46 -3.43
N GLU A 127 -34.97 5.12 -2.28
CA GLU A 127 -36.11 5.09 -1.36
C GLU A 127 -37.35 5.55 -2.13
N PRO A 128 -38.42 4.74 -2.17
CA PRO A 128 -39.66 5.15 -2.80
C PRO A 128 -40.13 6.41 -2.07
N PHE A 129 -40.35 7.49 -2.83
CA PHE A 129 -40.68 8.83 -2.35
C PHE A 129 -41.45 8.80 -1.02
N ASP A 130 -40.83 9.36 0.03
CA ASP A 130 -41.40 9.40 1.36
C ASP A 130 -42.85 9.91 1.32
N ALA A 131 -43.72 9.24 2.07
CA ALA A 131 -45.14 9.61 2.17
C ALA A 131 -45.33 11.08 2.58
N GLU A 132 -44.36 11.64 3.32
CA GLU A 132 -44.29 13.05 3.68
C GLU A 132 -44.08 13.95 2.45
N THR A 133 -43.16 13.59 1.56
CA THR A 133 -42.90 14.30 0.30
C THR A 133 -44.13 14.27 -0.62
N VAL A 134 -44.80 13.13 -0.69
CA VAL A 134 -46.06 12.99 -1.45
C VAL A 134 -47.15 13.87 -0.84
N GLY A 135 -47.26 13.91 0.50
CA GLY A 135 -48.20 14.76 1.21
C GLY A 135 -47.97 16.25 0.96
N LEU A 136 -46.70 16.69 0.99
CA LEU A 136 -46.29 18.06 0.68
C LEU A 136 -46.63 18.45 -0.76
N LEU A 137 -46.42 17.56 -1.72
CA LEU A 137 -46.71 17.82 -3.13
C LEU A 137 -48.23 17.96 -3.36
N VAL A 138 -49.03 17.08 -2.76
CA VAL A 138 -50.50 17.18 -2.78
C VAL A 138 -50.98 18.50 -2.17
N LEU A 139 -50.42 18.88 -1.02
CA LEU A 139 -50.76 20.14 -0.35
C LEU A 139 -50.39 21.35 -1.22
N ALA A 140 -49.22 21.35 -1.85
CA ALA A 140 -48.76 22.42 -2.72
C ALA A 140 -49.68 22.59 -3.94
N VAL A 141 -50.06 21.49 -4.60
CA VAL A 141 -50.99 21.51 -5.74
C VAL A 141 -52.37 22.03 -5.30
N LEU A 142 -52.88 21.56 -4.17
CA LEU A 142 -54.19 21.95 -3.66
C LEU A 142 -54.24 23.45 -3.31
N THR A 143 -53.15 23.94 -2.71
CA THR A 143 -52.97 25.37 -2.38
C THR A 143 -52.91 26.22 -3.65
N LEU A 144 -52.19 25.77 -4.68
CA LEU A 144 -52.12 26.46 -5.97
C LEU A 144 -53.49 26.54 -6.66
N VAL A 145 -54.24 25.42 -6.68
CA VAL A 145 -55.59 25.39 -7.25
C VAL A 145 -56.53 26.33 -6.51
N ALA A 146 -56.48 26.35 -5.17
CA ALA A 146 -57.27 27.26 -4.36
C ALA A 146 -56.93 28.73 -4.65
N ALA A 147 -55.64 29.07 -4.76
CA ALA A 147 -55.19 30.42 -5.08
C ALA A 147 -55.68 30.87 -6.48
N VAL A 148 -55.60 29.99 -7.47
CA VAL A 148 -56.10 30.26 -8.83
C VAL A 148 -57.62 30.44 -8.82
N ALA A 149 -58.37 29.59 -8.10
CA ALA A 149 -59.82 29.71 -8.00
C ALA A 149 -60.25 31.05 -7.37
N VAL A 150 -59.58 31.47 -6.28
CA VAL A 150 -59.81 32.78 -5.66
C VAL A 150 -59.45 33.92 -6.62
N ALA A 151 -58.35 33.81 -7.38
CA ALA A 151 -57.99 34.81 -8.38
C ALA A 151 -59.02 34.96 -9.49
N VAL A 152 -59.61 33.86 -9.96
CA VAL A 152 -60.66 33.86 -10.98
C VAL A 152 -61.97 34.46 -10.43
N LEU A 153 -62.34 34.13 -9.18
CA LEU A 153 -63.58 34.61 -8.55
C LEU A 153 -63.57 36.11 -8.23
N VAL A 154 -62.42 36.67 -7.85
CA VAL A 154 -62.36 38.07 -7.43
C VAL A 154 -62.26 39.05 -8.60
N GLN A 155 -61.91 38.59 -9.82
CA GLN A 155 -61.76 39.42 -11.05
C GLN A 155 -61.03 40.77 -10.84
N SER A 156 -60.16 40.84 -9.84
CA SER A 156 -59.42 42.04 -9.47
C SER A 156 -57.94 41.81 -9.73
N ALA A 157 -57.29 42.75 -10.43
CA ALA A 157 -55.88 42.66 -10.81
C ALA A 157 -54.95 42.40 -9.62
N VAL A 158 -55.36 42.84 -8.42
CA VAL A 158 -54.64 42.63 -7.16
C VAL A 158 -54.59 41.15 -6.77
N VAL A 159 -55.66 40.38 -7.00
CA VAL A 159 -55.70 38.96 -6.63
C VAL A 159 -54.93 38.10 -7.63
N VAL A 160 -54.95 38.48 -8.91
CA VAL A 160 -54.10 37.85 -9.94
C VAL A 160 -52.62 38.05 -9.61
N ALA A 161 -52.22 39.26 -9.23
CA ALA A 161 -50.85 39.56 -8.81
C ALA A 161 -50.44 38.78 -7.55
N ALA A 162 -51.33 38.68 -6.56
CA ALA A 162 -51.07 37.92 -5.34
C ALA A 162 -50.94 36.41 -5.62
N ALA A 163 -51.81 35.83 -6.45
CA ALA A 163 -51.73 34.41 -6.83
C ALA A 163 -50.45 34.09 -7.61
N ALA A 164 -50.04 34.98 -8.53
CA ALA A 164 -48.78 34.84 -9.25
C ALA A 164 -47.55 34.90 -8.31
N PHE A 165 -47.58 35.77 -7.31
CA PHE A 165 -46.52 35.86 -6.31
C PHE A 165 -46.42 34.59 -5.45
N VAL A 166 -47.56 34.07 -4.97
CA VAL A 166 -47.59 32.82 -4.21
C VAL A 166 -47.06 31.66 -5.06
N ALA A 167 -47.48 31.55 -6.32
CA ALA A 167 -46.98 30.52 -7.23
C ALA A 167 -45.45 30.61 -7.42
N LEU A 168 -44.92 31.82 -7.59
CA LEU A 168 -43.48 32.06 -7.70
C LEU A 168 -42.73 31.61 -6.44
N VAL A 169 -43.19 32.01 -5.25
CA VAL A 169 -42.56 31.64 -3.97
C VAL A 169 -42.56 30.13 -3.77
N THR A 170 -43.66 29.45 -4.10
CA THR A 170 -43.75 27.99 -4.01
C THR A 170 -42.75 27.31 -4.94
N VAL A 171 -42.65 27.76 -6.19
CA VAL A 171 -41.68 27.20 -7.16
C VAL A 171 -40.25 27.42 -6.68
N VAL A 172 -39.92 28.62 -6.19
CA VAL A 172 -38.58 28.94 -5.67
C VAL A 172 -38.25 28.09 -4.44
N GLY A 173 -39.19 27.94 -3.51
CA GLY A 173 -39.01 27.10 -2.32
C GLY A 173 -38.75 25.64 -2.67
N VAL A 174 -39.49 25.10 -3.66
CA VAL A 174 -39.29 23.72 -4.14
C VAL A 174 -37.92 23.56 -4.80
N VAL A 175 -37.48 24.52 -5.62
CA VAL A 175 -36.15 24.47 -6.25
C VAL A 175 -35.05 24.48 -5.19
N LEU A 176 -35.14 25.36 -4.20
CA LEU A 176 -34.16 25.44 -3.11
C LEU A 176 -34.14 24.19 -2.23
N ALA A 177 -35.26 23.50 -2.07
CA ALA A 177 -35.32 22.25 -1.32
C ALA A 177 -34.73 21.05 -2.09
N LEU A 178 -34.63 21.15 -3.42
CA LEU A 178 -34.13 20.09 -4.31
C LEU A 178 -32.67 20.30 -4.75
N THR A 179 -32.06 21.45 -4.47
CA THR A 179 -30.65 21.79 -4.72
C THR A 179 -29.83 21.70 -3.45
#